data_AF-A0A2V9FEX7-F1
#
_entry.id   AF-A0A2V9FEX7-F1
#
_cell.length_a   1.000
_cell.length_b   1.000
_cell.length_c   1.000
_cell.angle_alpha   90.00
_cell.angle_beta   90.00
_cell.angle_gamma   90.00
#
_symmetry.space_group_name_H-M   'P 1'
#
loop_
_entity.id
_entity.type
_entity.pdbx_description
1 polymer ?
#
loop_
_entity_poly.entity_id
_entity_poly.type
_entity_poly.pdbx_seq_one_letter_code
_entity_poly.pdbx_strand_id
1 'polypeptide(L)' 'RADGDSAARADTAGTLTNAGVIQMVLSKLSDALIIHKIKNSKRGFDTSSAALVALTKAGVSEPVIMAMMEP' A
#
# COMPACT_ATOMS: atom_id res chain seq x y z
N ARG A 1 -36.33 -1.60 -0.10
CA ARG A 1 -35.09 -1.07 0.50
C ARG A 1 -33.95 -1.91 -0.02
N ALA A 2 -33.50 -1.58 -1.21
CA ALA A 2 -32.22 -2.00 -1.78
C ALA A 2 -31.41 -0.70 -2.00
N ASP A 3 -30.16 -0.82 -2.45
CA ASP A 3 -29.14 0.23 -2.63
C ASP A 3 -28.31 0.43 -1.33
N GLY A 4 -27.19 -0.26 -1.10
CA GLY A 4 -26.38 -1.04 -2.03
C GLY A 4 -25.37 -0.20 -2.81
N ASP A 5 -24.71 0.79 -2.19
CA ASP A 5 -23.39 1.27 -2.64
C ASP A 5 -22.70 2.11 -1.55
N SER A 6 -21.40 1.88 -1.35
CA SER A 6 -20.39 2.73 -0.64
C SER A 6 -19.18 1.93 -0.13
N ALA A 7 -18.94 0.72 -0.65
CA ALA A 7 -17.69 -0.03 -0.46
C ALA A 7 -16.48 0.58 -1.20
N ALA A 8 -16.61 1.81 -1.70
CA ALA A 8 -15.53 2.59 -2.28
C ALA A 8 -15.54 4.00 -1.69
N ARG A 9 -15.18 4.14 -0.41
CA ARG A 9 -14.65 5.43 0.03
C ARG A 9 -13.27 5.59 -0.61
N ALA A 10 -13.31 6.11 -1.84
CA ALA A 10 -12.18 6.68 -2.54
C ALA A 10 -11.34 7.52 -1.57
N ASP A 11 -10.07 7.18 -1.52
CA ASP A 11 -8.90 8.06 -1.51
C ASP A 11 -9.19 9.52 -1.15
N THR A 12 -9.69 9.77 0.06
CA THR A 12 -9.85 11.13 0.56
C THR A 12 -8.62 11.43 1.41
N ALA A 13 -7.65 12.10 0.79
CA ALA A 13 -6.51 12.78 1.40
C ALA A 13 -5.36 11.93 1.98
N GLY A 14 -4.41 11.58 1.11
CA GLY A 14 -3.00 11.92 1.31
C GLY A 14 -2.07 10.87 1.94
N THR A 15 -2.61 9.78 2.50
CA THR A 15 -1.78 8.79 3.22
C THR A 15 -1.76 7.45 2.51
N LEU A 16 -0.57 7.01 2.10
CA LEU A 16 -0.38 5.68 1.49
C LEU A 16 -0.34 4.64 2.62
N THR A 17 -1.15 3.58 2.47
CA THR A 17 -1.31 2.49 3.43
C THR A 17 -0.80 1.17 2.84
N ASN A 18 -0.66 0.15 3.68
CA ASN A 18 -0.27 -1.21 3.25
C ASN A 18 -1.22 -1.76 2.17
N ALA A 19 -2.53 -1.54 2.33
CA ALA A 19 -3.52 -1.97 1.34
C ALA A 19 -3.33 -1.27 -0.02
N GLY A 20 -3.00 0.03 0.00
CA GLY A 20 -2.69 0.77 -1.23
C GLY A 20 -1.45 0.22 -1.93
N VAL A 21 -0.39 -0.11 -1.19
CA VAL A 21 0.83 -0.74 -1.76
C VAL A 21 0.50 -2.09 -2.39
N ILE A 22 -0.31 -2.92 -1.72
CA ILE A 22 -0.74 -4.23 -2.25
C ILE A 22 -1.52 -4.03 -3.55
N GLN A 23 -2.45 -3.08 -3.62
CA GLN A 23 -3.21 -2.78 -4.85
C GLN A 23 -2.29 -2.37 -6.00
N MET A 24 -1.23 -1.59 -5.72
CA MET A 24 -0.25 -1.21 -6.74
C MET A 24 0.53 -2.42 -7.28
N VAL A 25 0.95 -3.32 -6.39
CA VAL A 25 1.62 -4.57 -6.77
C VAL A 25 0.69 -5.46 -7.59
N LEU A 26 -0.57 -5.64 -7.17
CA LEU A 26 -1.57 -6.42 -7.90
C LEU A 26 -1.89 -5.83 -9.28
N SER A 27 -1.82 -4.50 -9.40
CA SER A 27 -1.96 -3.77 -10.67
C SER A 27 -0.69 -3.86 -11.54
N LYS A 28 0.32 -4.62 -11.12
CA LYS A 28 1.59 -4.83 -11.83
C LYS A 28 2.39 -3.56 -12.06
N LEU A 29 2.27 -2.57 -11.16
CA LEU A 29 3.18 -1.42 -11.16
C LEU A 29 4.60 -1.89 -10.81
N SER A 30 5.59 -1.29 -11.46
CA SER A 30 6.99 -1.58 -11.18
C SER A 30 7.37 -1.13 -9.77
N ASP A 31 8.22 -1.89 -9.10
CA ASP A 31 8.75 -1.58 -7.76
C ASP A 31 9.28 -0.14 -7.66
N ALA A 32 9.99 0.34 -8.69
CA ALA A 32 10.49 1.71 -8.75
C ALA A 32 9.39 2.78 -8.63
N LEU A 33 8.24 2.57 -9.28
CA LEU A 33 7.10 3.50 -9.21
C LEU A 33 6.42 3.46 -7.83
N ILE A 34 6.30 2.26 -7.25
CA ILE A 34 5.73 2.07 -5.93
C ILE A 34 6.61 2.76 -4.88
N ILE A 35 7.93 2.53 -4.92
CA ILE A 35 8.92 3.18 -4.06
C ILE A 35 8.87 4.71 -4.22
N HIS A 36 8.80 5.21 -5.46
CA HIS A 36 8.69 6.64 -5.70
C HIS A 36 7.42 7.23 -5.06
N LYS A 37 6.29 6.52 -5.16
CA LYS A 37 5.03 6.94 -4.52
C LYS A 37 5.12 6.91 -2.99
N ILE A 38 5.74 5.88 -2.42
CA ILE A 38 6.00 5.76 -0.97
C ILE A 38 6.78 6.97 -0.45
N LYS A 39 7.86 7.36 -1.13
CA LYS A 39 8.71 8.50 -0.75
C LYS A 39 8.02 9.86 -0.86
N ASN A 40 7.01 9.98 -1.74
CA ASN A 40 6.32 11.25 -2.01
C ASN A 40 4.92 11.36 -1.36
N SER A 41 4.48 10.34 -0.62
CA SER A 41 3.14 10.32 0.01
C SER A 41 3.26 10.42 1.52
N LYS A 42 2.21 10.89 2.22
CA LYS A 42 2.21 10.76 3.68
C LYS A 42 2.15 9.26 4.04
N ARG A 43 2.89 8.89 5.07
CA ARG A 43 3.07 7.50 5.47
C ARG A 43 2.02 7.10 6.50
N GLY A 44 1.22 6.07 6.17
CA GLY A 44 0.29 5.41 7.08
C GLY A 44 0.51 3.91 7.07
N PHE A 45 1.77 3.50 6.90
CA PHE A 45 2.18 2.11 6.87
C PHE A 45 2.23 1.54 8.29
N ASP A 46 1.70 0.34 8.44
CA ASP A 46 1.97 -0.49 9.60
C ASP A 46 3.17 -1.37 9.27
N THR A 47 4.28 -1.16 9.99
CA THR A 47 5.54 -1.91 9.86
C THR A 47 5.72 -2.95 10.97
N SER A 48 4.65 -3.30 11.69
CA SER A 48 4.67 -4.41 12.64
C SER A 48 4.96 -5.74 11.94
N SER A 49 5.49 -6.72 12.67
CA SER A 49 5.87 -8.02 12.11
C SER A 49 4.71 -8.72 11.40
N ALA A 50 3.47 -8.60 11.91
CA ALA A 50 2.30 -9.17 11.28
C ALA A 50 1.97 -8.51 9.93
N ALA A 51 2.10 -7.18 9.85
CA ALA A 51 1.86 -6.42 8.63
C ALA A 51 2.93 -6.70 7.56
N LEU A 52 4.20 -6.82 7.95
CA LEU A 52 5.29 -7.19 7.04
C LEU A 52 5.06 -8.59 6.43
N VAL A 53 4.65 -9.56 7.24
CA VAL A 53 4.30 -10.92 6.76
C VAL A 53 3.14 -10.87 5.77
N ALA A 54 2.12 -10.04 6.02
CA ALA A 54 0.99 -9.88 5.11
C ALA A 54 1.41 -9.25 3.76
N LEU A 55 2.29 -8.24 3.78
CA LEU A 55 2.85 -7.60 2.58
C LEU A 55 3.65 -8.61 1.74
N THR A 56 4.55 -9.37 2.36
CA THR A 56 5.33 -10.41 1.67
C THR A 56 4.43 -11.48 1.07
N LYS A 57 3.41 -11.94 1.80
CA LYS A 57 2.42 -12.91 1.30
C LYS A 57 1.58 -12.38 0.13
N ALA A 58 1.36 -11.07 0.08
CA ALA A 58 0.66 -10.42 -1.02
C ALA A 58 1.54 -10.21 -2.27
N GLY A 59 2.80 -10.62 -2.23
CA GLY A 59 3.74 -10.50 -3.35
C GLY A 59 4.45 -9.15 -3.42
N VAL A 60 4.40 -8.34 -2.35
CA VAL A 60 5.17 -7.10 -2.28
C VAL A 60 6.65 -7.43 -2.17
N SER A 61 7.44 -6.92 -3.11
CA SER A 61 8.89 -7.13 -3.15
C SER A 61 9.59 -6.55 -1.93
N GLU A 62 10.64 -7.22 -1.46
CA GLU A 62 11.51 -6.77 -0.36
C GLU A 62 12.02 -5.31 -0.51
N PRO A 63 12.48 -4.83 -1.69
CA PRO A 63 12.88 -3.42 -1.84
C PRO A 63 11.73 -2.42 -1.62
N VAL A 64 10.49 -2.80 -1.92
CA VAL A 64 9.30 -1.97 -1.65
C VAL A 64 9.03 -1.94 -0.14
N ILE A 65 9.09 -3.09 0.53
CA ILE A 65 8.92 -3.20 1.98
C ILE A 65 9.98 -2.38 2.72
N MET A 66 11.25 -2.49 2.31
CA MET A 66 12.35 -1.68 2.85
C MET A 66 12.07 -0.19 2.69
N ALA A 67 11.63 0.26 1.51
CA ALA A 67 11.27 1.65 1.28
C ALA A 67 10.09 2.15 2.14
N MET A 68 9.20 1.27 2.62
CA MET A 68 8.13 1.63 3.57
C MET A 68 8.66 1.83 4.99
N MET A 69 9.75 1.16 5.34
CA MET A 69 10.42 1.23 6.65
C MET A 69 11.44 2.38 6.73
N GLU A 70 12.10 2.70 5.62
CA GLU A 70 13.08 3.77 5.51
C GLU A 70 12.40 5.14 5.31
N PRO A 71 12.66 6.15 6.18
CA PRO A 71 12.06 7.48 6.07
C PRO A 71 12.54 8.31 4.89
#